data_AF-A0A962D4T1-F1
#
_entry.id   AF-A0A962D4T1-F1
#
_cell.length_a   1.000
_cell.length_b   1.000
_cell.length_c   1.000
_cell.angle_alpha   90.00
_cell.angle_beta   90.00
_cell.angle_gamma   90.00
#
_symmetry.space_group_name_H-M   'P 1'
#
loop_
_entity.id
_entity.type
_entity.pdbx_description
1 polymer ?
#
loop_
_entity_poly.entity_id
_entity_poly.type
_entity_poly.pdbx_seq_one_letter_code
_entity_poly.pdbx_strand_id
1 'polypeptide(L)'
;MDFVVLHDELTVDPLGRGYDGMTDQQAAGSLNATDRQRERGIVPSHEIIDATAPSEWASLTTAGKQRYQTLTGAGQVNVQSANVRAAFMAMFGAGTQTRTNLAALQYETVSRAAELGLGYVSPGDVDQARNGGY
;
A
#
# COMPACT_ATOMS: atom_id res chain seq x y z
N MET A 1 6.73 -19.75 -4.73
CA MET A 1 7.23 -18.76 -5.70
C MET A 1 6.47 -18.98 -7.00
N ASP A 2 6.00 -17.91 -7.64
CA ASP A 2 5.44 -17.99 -8.99
C ASP A 2 6.54 -17.59 -9.98
N PHE A 3 7.17 -18.60 -10.60
CA PHE A 3 8.30 -18.37 -11.50
C PHE A 3 7.91 -17.78 -12.84
N VAL A 4 6.64 -17.91 -13.26
CA VAL A 4 6.16 -17.28 -14.50
C VAL A 4 6.08 -15.78 -14.29
N VAL A 5 5.45 -15.32 -13.19
CA VAL A 5 5.38 -13.89 -12.84
C VAL A 5 6.78 -13.31 -12.62
N LEU A 6 7.66 -14.05 -11.94
CA LEU A 6 9.03 -13.59 -11.72
C LEU A 6 9.83 -13.49 -13.03
N HIS A 7 9.74 -14.48 -13.91
CA HIS A 7 10.38 -14.44 -15.23
C HIS A 7 9.87 -13.25 -16.06
N ASP A 8 8.56 -13.03 -16.10
CA ASP A 8 7.97 -11.93 -16.86
C ASP A 8 8.40 -10.56 -16.31
N GLU A 9 8.46 -10.39 -14.99
CA GLU A 9 8.99 -9.15 -14.37
C GLU A 9 10.47 -8.93 -14.73
N LEU A 10 11.29 -9.98 -14.70
CA LEU A 10 12.73 -9.90 -14.99
C LEU A 10 13.02 -9.61 -16.47
N THR A 11 12.16 -10.08 -17.38
CA THR A 11 12.38 -9.97 -18.84
C THR A 11 11.69 -8.77 -19.47
N VAL A 12 10.44 -8.48 -19.08
CA VAL A 12 9.69 -7.33 -19.58
C VAL A 12 10.16 -6.04 -18.90
N ASP A 13 10.65 -6.14 -17.66
CA ASP A 13 11.13 -5.02 -16.85
C ASP A 13 10.21 -3.78 -16.95
N PRO A 14 8.94 -3.91 -16.51
CA PRO A 14 7.94 -2.85 -16.69
C PRO A 14 8.28 -1.55 -15.94
N LEU A 15 9.21 -1.61 -14.98
CA LEU A 15 9.69 -0.46 -14.21
C LEU A 15 11.04 0.08 -14.70
N GLY A 16 11.64 -0.51 -15.73
CA GLY A 16 12.93 -0.10 -16.27
C GLY A 16 14.07 -0.15 -15.25
N ARG A 17 14.06 -1.14 -14.35
CA ARG A 17 15.06 -1.33 -13.30
C ARG A 17 16.40 -1.82 -13.84
N GLY A 18 16.44 -2.36 -15.06
CA GLY A 18 17.63 -2.85 -15.72
C GLY A 18 18.02 -4.27 -15.30
N TYR A 19 17.04 -5.15 -15.06
CA TYR A 19 17.31 -6.50 -14.54
C TYR A 19 18.25 -7.32 -15.43
N ASP A 20 18.22 -7.12 -16.75
CA ASP A 20 19.11 -7.82 -17.69
C ASP A 20 20.60 -7.60 -17.39
N GLY A 21 20.97 -6.40 -16.91
CA GLY A 21 22.34 -6.07 -16.51
C GLY A 21 22.69 -6.45 -15.08
N MET A 22 21.75 -7.00 -14.30
CA MET A 22 21.93 -7.33 -12.89
C MET A 22 22.33 -8.79 -12.69
N THR A 23 23.24 -9.05 -11.75
CA THR A 23 23.41 -10.39 -11.19
C THR A 23 22.14 -10.83 -10.46
N ASP A 24 21.99 -12.14 -10.23
CA ASP A 24 20.81 -12.66 -9.52
C ASP A 24 20.67 -12.05 -8.11
N GLN A 25 21.80 -11.82 -7.44
CA GLN A 25 21.85 -11.13 -6.14
C GLN A 25 21.36 -9.68 -6.24
N GLN A 26 21.75 -8.95 -7.29
CA GLN A 26 21.33 -7.56 -7.51
C GLN A 26 19.84 -7.47 -7.86
N ALA A 27 19.36 -8.36 -8.71
CA ALA A 27 17.96 -8.44 -9.08
C ALA A 27 17.07 -8.81 -7.88
N ALA A 28 17.46 -9.83 -7.10
CA ALA A 28 16.77 -10.18 -5.86
C ALA A 28 16.79 -9.02 -4.85
N GLY A 29 17.91 -8.33 -4.69
CA GLY A 29 18.02 -7.14 -3.85
C GLY A 29 17.09 -6.01 -4.30
N SER A 30 17.04 -5.74 -5.61
CA SER A 30 16.14 -4.75 -6.22
C SER A 30 14.67 -5.11 -5.99
N LEU A 31 14.28 -6.36 -6.26
CA LEU A 31 12.90 -6.85 -6.10
C LEU A 31 12.42 -6.78 -4.65
N ASN A 32 13.30 -7.06 -3.68
CA ASN A 32 12.97 -7.02 -2.26
C ASN A 32 13.15 -5.64 -1.60
N ALA A 33 13.70 -4.65 -2.31
CA ALA A 33 13.80 -3.30 -1.78
C ALA A 33 12.40 -2.71 -1.53
N THR A 34 12.17 -2.21 -0.32
CA THR A 34 10.89 -1.62 0.09
C THR A 34 10.80 -0.16 -0.38
N ASP A 35 10.54 0.03 -1.67
CA ASP A 35 10.53 1.33 -2.36
C ASP A 35 9.27 1.57 -3.21
N ARG A 36 8.29 0.68 -3.13
CA ARG A 36 7.01 0.76 -3.85
C ARG A 36 5.90 1.18 -2.90
N GLN A 37 4.84 1.79 -3.43
CA GLN A 37 3.62 2.11 -2.69
C GLN A 37 2.50 1.21 -3.20
N ARG A 38 1.80 0.54 -2.28
CA ARG A 38 0.58 -0.21 -2.59
C ARG A 38 -0.57 0.35 -1.77
N GLU A 39 -1.73 0.47 -2.39
CA GLU A 39 -2.95 0.87 -1.69
C GLU A 39 -3.37 -0.22 -0.69
N ARG A 40 -3.65 0.18 0.54
CA ARG A 40 -4.14 -0.71 1.60
C ARG A 40 -5.63 -0.97 1.40
N GLY A 41 -6.07 -2.19 1.69
CA GLY A 41 -7.50 -2.55 1.67
C GLY A 41 -8.21 -2.15 2.95
N ILE A 42 -7.85 -2.80 4.05
CA ILE A 42 -8.41 -2.59 5.38
C ILE A 42 -7.36 -1.93 6.28
N VAL A 43 -7.79 -0.92 7.02
CA VAL A 43 -6.97 -0.22 8.02
C VAL A 43 -7.66 -0.33 9.38
N PRO A 44 -6.93 -0.74 10.45
CA PRO A 44 -7.47 -0.71 11.81
C PRO A 44 -7.96 0.68 12.21
N SER A 45 -9.10 0.75 12.90
CA SER A 45 -9.70 2.04 13.27
C SER A 45 -8.81 2.91 14.17
N HIS A 46 -7.92 2.32 14.96
CA HIS A 46 -7.00 3.10 15.80
C HIS A 46 -6.02 3.92 14.97
N GLU A 47 -5.51 3.40 13.85
CA GLU A 47 -4.64 4.17 12.95
C GLU A 47 -5.37 5.37 12.32
N ILE A 48 -6.67 5.22 12.05
CA ILE A 48 -7.54 6.32 11.57
C ILE A 48 -7.69 7.39 12.66
N ILE A 49 -7.84 6.96 13.92
CA ILE A 49 -7.94 7.86 15.08
C ILE A 49 -6.62 8.60 15.27
N ASP A 50 -5.48 7.91 15.23
CA ASP A 50 -4.15 8.49 15.38
C ASP A 50 -3.83 9.47 14.23
N ALA A 51 -4.33 9.20 13.03
CA ALA A 51 -4.21 10.10 11.87
C ALA A 51 -5.11 11.34 11.96
N THR A 52 -6.07 11.39 12.89
CA THR A 52 -7.04 12.48 13.00
C THR A 52 -6.50 13.61 13.88
N ALA A 53 -6.44 14.82 13.34
CA ALA A 53 -6.03 16.00 14.10
C ALA A 53 -7.10 16.36 15.16
N PRO A 54 -6.76 16.46 16.45
CA PRO A 54 -7.76 16.70 17.51
C PRO A 54 -8.58 17.98 17.33
N SER A 55 -7.97 19.06 16.85
CA SER A 55 -8.65 20.33 16.58
C SER A 55 -9.65 20.23 15.43
N GLU A 56 -9.34 19.45 14.40
CA GLU A 56 -10.23 19.23 13.25
C GLU A 56 -11.40 18.34 13.64
N TRP A 57 -11.15 17.28 14.43
CA TRP A 57 -12.21 16.48 15.02
C TRP A 57 -13.13 17.31 15.92
N ALA A 58 -12.56 18.16 16.78
CA ALA A 58 -13.33 19.02 17.67
C ALA A 58 -14.28 19.97 16.90
N SER A 59 -13.83 20.42 15.72
CA SER A 59 -14.55 21.33 14.83
C SER A 59 -15.65 20.65 14.00
N LEU A 60 -15.72 19.31 13.97
CA LEU A 60 -16.80 18.59 13.29
C LEU A 60 -18.16 18.89 13.93
N THR A 61 -19.19 18.93 13.09
CA THR A 61 -20.59 18.98 13.54
C THR A 61 -20.95 17.73 14.34
N THR A 62 -22.03 17.78 15.11
CA THR A 62 -22.55 16.60 15.84
C THR A 62 -22.81 15.42 14.90
N ALA A 63 -23.41 15.67 13.74
CA ALA A 63 -23.64 14.65 12.72
C ALA A 63 -22.30 14.10 12.16
N GLY A 64 -21.29 14.96 11.97
CA GLY A 64 -19.95 14.55 11.56
C GLY A 64 -19.28 13.65 12.59
N LYS A 65 -19.32 14.01 13.89
CA LYS A 65 -18.77 13.20 14.97
C LYS A 65 -19.47 11.85 15.10
N GLN A 66 -20.80 11.82 14.97
CA GLN A 66 -21.56 10.57 14.98
C GLN A 66 -21.18 9.67 13.80
N ARG A 67 -21.06 10.24 12.60
CA ARG A 67 -20.63 9.48 11.41
C ARG A 67 -19.20 8.95 11.55
N TYR A 68 -18.29 9.76 12.09
CA TYR A 68 -16.93 9.34 12.40
C TYR A 68 -16.93 8.14 13.36
N GLN A 69 -17.67 8.22 14.47
CA GLN A 69 -17.80 7.13 15.44
C GLN A 69 -18.40 5.86 14.83
N THR A 70 -19.39 5.97 13.93
CA THR A 70 -19.95 4.81 13.23
C THR A 70 -18.91 4.12 12.35
N LEU A 71 -18.08 4.90 11.64
CA LEU A 71 -17.05 4.36 10.76
C LEU A 71 -15.91 3.71 11.57
N THR A 72 -15.41 4.38 12.60
CA THR A 72 -14.29 3.87 13.40
C THR A 72 -14.73 2.83 14.43
N GLY A 73 -16.00 2.83 14.85
CA GLY A 73 -16.56 1.87 15.81
C GLY A 73 -16.63 0.43 15.32
N ALA A 74 -16.52 0.20 14.00
CA ALA A 74 -16.47 -1.14 13.41
C ALA A 74 -15.14 -1.88 13.67
N GLY A 75 -14.15 -1.24 14.31
CA GLY A 75 -12.83 -1.79 14.61
C GLY A 75 -11.83 -1.76 13.45
N GLN A 76 -12.33 -1.79 12.22
CA GLN A 76 -11.54 -1.66 11.00
C GLN A 76 -12.32 -0.92 9.91
N VAL A 77 -11.60 -0.24 9.02
CA VAL A 77 -12.14 0.61 7.97
C VAL A 77 -11.60 0.14 6.63
N ASN A 78 -12.49 -0.16 5.67
CA ASN A 78 -12.08 -0.39 4.29
C ASN A 78 -11.79 0.95 3.61
N VAL A 79 -10.51 1.25 3.43
CA VAL A 79 -10.07 2.53 2.86
C VAL A 79 -10.16 2.56 1.34
N GLN A 80 -10.41 1.44 0.65
CA GLN A 80 -10.68 1.39 -0.80
C GLN A 80 -12.15 1.68 -1.13
N SER A 81 -13.05 1.64 -0.15
CA SER A 81 -14.46 1.92 -0.38
C SER A 81 -14.68 3.40 -0.74
N ALA A 82 -15.21 3.64 -1.94
CA ALA A 82 -15.55 4.99 -2.41
C ALA A 82 -16.52 5.72 -1.45
N ASN A 83 -17.46 4.99 -0.83
CA ASN A 83 -18.41 5.57 0.12
C ASN A 83 -17.74 5.99 1.43
N VAL A 84 -16.77 5.19 1.91
CA VAL A 84 -15.98 5.53 3.10
C VAL A 84 -15.10 6.74 2.81
N ARG A 85 -14.41 6.76 1.66
CA ARG A 85 -13.62 7.92 1.21
C ARG A 85 -14.46 9.18 1.16
N ALA A 86 -15.61 9.14 0.49
CA ALA A 86 -16.52 10.26 0.39
C ALA A 86 -17.00 10.75 1.77
N ALA A 87 -17.24 9.83 2.71
CA ALA A 87 -17.60 10.19 4.08
C ALA A 87 -16.48 10.98 4.79
N PHE A 88 -15.24 10.50 4.73
CA PHE A 88 -14.09 11.22 5.31
C PHE A 88 -13.83 12.55 4.60
N MET A 89 -13.96 12.62 3.28
CA MET A 89 -13.80 13.85 2.51
C MET A 89 -14.88 14.91 2.80
N ALA A 90 -16.08 14.48 3.19
CA ALA A 90 -17.16 15.37 3.61
C ALA A 90 -16.96 15.88 5.04
N MET A 91 -16.32 15.09 5.92
CA MET A 91 -15.98 15.51 7.29
C MET A 91 -14.76 16.42 7.32
N PHE A 92 -13.73 16.09 6.55
CA PHE A 92 -12.44 16.79 6.53
C PHE A 92 -12.21 17.40 5.14
N GLY A 93 -12.30 18.74 5.08
CA GLY A 93 -12.17 19.51 3.84
C GLY A 93 -10.80 19.37 3.17
N ALA A 94 -10.68 19.90 1.96
CA ALA A 94 -9.39 19.96 1.27
C ALA A 94 -8.38 20.81 2.07
N GLY A 95 -7.12 20.39 2.11
CA GLY A 95 -6.03 21.11 2.80
C GLY A 95 -5.96 20.92 4.31
N THR A 96 -6.84 20.12 4.93
CA THR A 96 -6.75 19.82 6.37
C THR A 96 -5.67 18.77 6.67
N GLN A 97 -5.09 18.83 7.87
CA GLN A 97 -4.06 17.90 8.31
C GLN A 97 -4.59 16.46 8.37
N THR A 98 -5.81 16.25 8.88
CA THR A 98 -6.44 14.93 8.91
C THR A 98 -6.55 14.34 7.51
N ARG A 99 -6.91 15.16 6.51
CA ARG A 99 -7.04 14.66 5.14
C ARG A 99 -5.69 14.26 4.55
N THR A 100 -4.64 15.04 4.82
CA THR A 100 -3.26 14.69 4.45
C THR A 100 -2.83 13.37 5.09
N ASN A 101 -3.07 13.21 6.39
CA ASN A 101 -2.71 12.00 7.12
C ASN A 101 -3.48 10.77 6.62
N LEU A 102 -4.79 10.88 6.41
CA LEU A 102 -5.63 9.80 5.89
C LEU A 102 -5.30 9.45 4.42
N ALA A 103 -4.81 10.42 3.64
CA ALA A 103 -4.31 10.16 2.29
C ALA A 103 -3.01 9.36 2.32
N ALA A 104 -2.08 9.68 3.22
CA ALA A 104 -0.86 8.89 3.42
C ALA A 104 -1.19 7.48 3.95
N LEU A 105 -2.11 7.36 4.89
CA LEU A 105 -2.51 6.09 5.51
C LEU A 105 -3.16 5.11 4.53
N GLN A 106 -3.65 5.58 3.38
CA GLN A 106 -4.19 4.72 2.32
C GLN A 106 -3.13 3.86 1.64
N TYR A 107 -1.85 4.17 1.82
CA TYR A 107 -0.76 3.45 1.19
C TYR A 107 0.16 2.82 2.22
N GLU A 108 0.74 1.70 1.85
CA GLU A 108 1.84 1.06 2.56
C GLU A 108 3.06 0.98 1.64
N THR A 109 4.25 1.13 2.24
CA THR A 109 5.49 0.93 1.50
C THR A 109 5.78 -0.57 1.45
N VAL A 110 5.88 -1.13 0.24
CA VAL A 110 6.11 -2.55 -0.01
C VAL A 110 7.28 -2.74 -0.95
N SER A 111 7.79 -3.98 -1.03
CA SER A 111 8.73 -4.36 -2.07
C SER A 111 8.02 -4.68 -3.39
N ARG A 112 8.75 -4.65 -4.50
CA ARG A 112 8.19 -5.08 -5.81
C ARG A 112 7.78 -6.55 -5.77
N ALA A 113 8.55 -7.40 -5.09
CA ALA A 113 8.19 -8.80 -4.89
C ALA A 113 6.86 -8.97 -4.13
N ALA A 114 6.62 -8.16 -3.09
CA ALA A 114 5.35 -8.16 -2.36
C ALA A 114 4.19 -7.56 -3.18
N GLU A 115 4.46 -6.54 -4.01
CA GLU A 115 3.50 -5.96 -4.96
C GLU A 115 3.00 -7.02 -5.96
N LEU A 116 3.90 -7.88 -6.45
CA LEU A 116 3.59 -8.99 -7.37
C LEU A 116 3.02 -10.25 -6.68
N GLY A 117 2.95 -10.28 -5.34
CA GLY A 117 2.48 -11.45 -4.58
C GLY A 117 3.50 -12.61 -4.51
N LEU A 118 4.77 -12.36 -4.82
CA LEU A 118 5.83 -13.37 -4.83
C LEU A 118 6.40 -13.69 -3.44
N GLY A 119 6.22 -12.80 -2.47
CA GLY A 119 6.84 -12.91 -1.15
C GLY A 119 8.29 -12.41 -1.16
N TYR A 120 9.20 -13.14 -0.52
CA TYR A 120 10.65 -12.84 -0.57
C TYR A 120 11.29 -13.59 -1.74
N VAL A 121 12.06 -12.88 -2.57
CA VAL A 121 12.77 -13.46 -3.73
C VAL A 121 14.23 -13.69 -3.38
N SER A 122 14.71 -14.93 -3.41
CA SER A 122 16.12 -15.24 -3.24
C SER A 122 16.89 -15.14 -4.56
N PRO A 123 18.24 -15.04 -4.55
CA PRO A 123 19.03 -15.11 -5.78
C PRO A 123 18.80 -16.42 -6.56
N GLY A 124 18.58 -17.55 -5.86
CA GLY A 124 18.26 -18.82 -6.51
C GLY A 124 16.91 -18.80 -7.24
N ASP A 125 15.93 -18.05 -6.74
CA ASP A 125 14.65 -17.89 -7.44
C ASP A 125 14.84 -17.11 -8.76
N VAL A 126 15.74 -16.13 -8.77
CA VAL A 126 16.07 -15.34 -9.97
C VAL A 126 16.80 -16.20 -11.00
N ASP A 127 17.79 -16.99 -10.59
CA ASP A 127 18.51 -17.92 -11.46
C ASP A 127 17.53 -18.94 -12.09
N GLN A 128 16.66 -19.53 -11.29
CA GLN A 128 15.65 -20.48 -11.76
C GLN A 128 14.65 -19.82 -12.73
N ALA A 129 14.17 -18.61 -12.40
CA ALA A 129 13.26 -17.85 -13.25
C ALA A 129 13.90 -17.49 -14.60
N ARG A 130 15.19 -17.14 -14.64
CA ARG A 130 15.89 -16.82 -15.90
C ARG A 130 16.10 -18.04 -16.80
N ASN A 131 16.39 -19.20 -16.20
CA ASN A 131 16.77 -20.40 -16.94
C ASN A 131 15.58 -21.30 -17.34
N GLY A 132 14.34 -20.91 -17.07
CA GLY A 132 13.15 -21.64 -17.55
C GLY A 132 12.84 -22.93 -16.79
N GLY A 133 13.40 -23.14 -15.59
CA GLY A 133 13.25 -24.39 -14.84
C GLY A 133 11.96 -24.48 -14.01
N TYR A 134 10.78 -24.31 -14.62
CA TYR A 134 9.49 -24.27 -13.91
C TYR A 134 8.33 -24.89 -14.70
#